data_AF-A0A8D8XTR7-F1
#
_entry.id   AF-A0A8D8XTR7-F1
#
_cell.length_a   1.000
_cell.length_b   1.000
_cell.length_c   1.000
_cell.angle_alpha   90.00
_cell.angle_beta   90.00
_cell.angle_gamma   90.00
#
_symmetry.space_group_name_H-M   'P 1'
#
loop_
_entity.id
_entity.type
_entity.pdbx_description
1 polymer ?
#
loop_
_entity_poly.entity_id
_entity_poly.type
_entity_poly.pdbx_seq_one_letter_code
_entity_poly.pdbx_strand_id
1 'polypeptide(L)'
;MGKSKEAIRLAAQQLLFRAHSFEKAVFLSDSKAAIQAIVNMGETPSNHIQETRQLIQQLKIMKKFITLQWIPESPYLIATESKKKKEGRPASGKKETSRLVTNFSRKST
;
A
#
# COMPACT_ATOMS: atom_id res chain seq x y z
N MET A 1 -11.90 2.76 -8.41
CA MET A 1 -11.03 1.97 -7.51
C MET A 1 -10.65 2.83 -6.31
N GLY A 2 -10.64 2.29 -5.09
CA GLY A 2 -10.14 3.04 -3.92
C GLY A 2 -8.63 3.23 -4.02
N LYS A 3 -8.12 4.43 -3.74
CA LYS A 3 -6.71 4.82 -3.94
C LYS A 3 -5.72 3.82 -3.32
N SER A 4 -6.00 3.34 -2.11
CA SER A 4 -5.13 2.40 -1.39
C SER A 4 -5.04 1.02 -2.05
N LYS A 5 -6.10 0.53 -2.71
CA LYS A 5 -6.07 -0.75 -3.43
C LYS A 5 -5.12 -0.67 -4.63
N GLU A 6 -5.15 0.45 -5.34
CA GLU A 6 -4.32 0.66 -6.53
C GLU A 6 -2.85 0.86 -6.17
N ALA A 7 -2.60 1.57 -5.06
CA ALA A 7 -1.24 1.74 -4.53
C ALA A 7 -0.59 0.39 -4.21
N ILE A 8 -1.31 -0.55 -3.60
CA ILE A 8 -0.78 -1.88 -3.28
C ILE A 8 -0.50 -2.67 -4.57
N ARG A 9 -1.39 -2.59 -5.58
CA ARG A 9 -1.19 -3.24 -6.89
C ARG A 9 0.08 -2.75 -7.57
N LEU A 10 0.25 -1.44 -7.69
CA LEU A 10 1.43 -0.82 -8.31
C LEU A 10 2.71 -1.17 -7.55
N ALA A 11 2.67 -1.15 -6.22
CA ALA A 11 3.82 -1.52 -5.40
C ALA A 11 4.19 -3.00 -5.58
N ALA A 12 3.21 -3.91 -5.68
CA ALA A 12 3.45 -5.32 -5.98
C ALA A 12 4.08 -5.52 -7.37
N GLN A 13 3.60 -4.79 -8.38
CA GLN A 13 4.18 -4.83 -9.73
C GLN A 13 5.63 -4.32 -9.74
N GLN A 14 5.93 -3.24 -9.03
CA GLN A 14 7.29 -2.70 -8.89
C GLN A 14 8.22 -3.67 -8.16
N LEU A 15 7.73 -4.33 -7.11
CA LEU A 15 8.48 -5.38 -6.41
C LEU A 15 8.78 -6.55 -7.33
N LEU A 16 7.84 -6.98 -8.17
CA LEU A 16 8.07 -8.08 -9.10
C LEU A 16 9.22 -7.77 -10.06
N PHE A 17 9.27 -6.54 -10.61
CA PHE A 17 10.38 -6.10 -11.48
C PHE A 17 11.74 -6.10 -10.75
N ARG A 18 11.73 -5.86 -9.44
CA ARG A 18 12.94 -5.82 -8.58
C ARG A 18 13.09 -7.07 -7.71
N ALA A 19 12.50 -8.20 -8.10
CA ALA A 19 12.44 -9.39 -7.25
C ALA A 19 13.83 -9.91 -6.82
N HIS A 20 14.89 -9.63 -7.58
CA HIS A 20 16.26 -10.02 -7.22
C HIS A 20 16.86 -9.19 -6.07
N SER A 21 16.34 -8.00 -5.78
CA SER A 21 16.97 -7.05 -4.83
C SER A 21 16.50 -7.21 -3.38
N PHE A 22 15.57 -8.12 -3.10
CA PHE A 22 15.02 -8.31 -1.76
C PHE A 22 14.61 -9.75 -1.49
N GLU A 23 14.47 -10.08 -0.21
CA GLU A 23 13.92 -11.35 0.25
C GLU A 23 12.58 -11.16 0.97
N LYS A 24 12.46 -10.06 1.72
CA LYS A 24 11.27 -9.70 2.50
C LYS A 24 10.79 -8.31 2.12
N ALA A 25 9.48 -8.12 2.01
CA ALA A 25 8.86 -6.82 1.79
C ALA A 25 7.57 -6.70 2.61
N VAL A 26 7.32 -5.50 3.14
CA VAL A 26 6.11 -5.17 3.89
C VAL A 26 5.39 -4.02 3.19
N PHE A 27 4.12 -4.23 2.87
CA PHE A 27 3.22 -3.17 2.41
C PHE A 27 2.54 -2.55 3.62
N LEU A 28 2.80 -1.27 3.86
CA LEU A 28 2.16 -0.48 4.92
C LEU A 28 1.00 0.30 4.32
N SER A 29 -0.22 0.07 4.80
CA SER A 29 -1.43 0.76 4.33
C SER A 29 -2.24 1.30 5.51
N ASP A 30 -2.73 2.53 5.35
CA ASP A 30 -3.70 3.18 6.23
C ASP A 30 -5.11 2.58 6.11
N SER A 31 -5.44 2.05 4.94
CA SER A 31 -6.74 1.46 4.65
C SER A 31 -6.84 -0.01 5.06
N LYS A 32 -7.48 -0.27 6.20
CA LYS A 32 -7.82 -1.63 6.65
C LYS A 32 -8.73 -2.36 5.64
N ALA A 33 -9.66 -1.63 5.03
CA ALA A 33 -10.57 -2.17 4.00
C ALA A 33 -9.81 -2.64 2.74
N ALA A 34 -8.74 -1.94 2.32
CA ALA A 34 -7.92 -2.37 1.21
C ALA A 34 -7.13 -3.65 1.54
N ILE A 35 -6.54 -3.73 2.72
CA ILE A 35 -5.83 -4.94 3.18
C ILE A 35 -6.81 -6.13 3.24
N GLN A 36 -7.98 -5.95 3.85
CA GLN A 36 -8.99 -7.00 3.93
C GLN A 36 -9.47 -7.44 2.55
N ALA A 37 -9.71 -6.52 1.62
CA ALA A 37 -10.11 -6.88 0.26
C ALA A 37 -9.05 -7.74 -0.45
N ILE A 38 -7.76 -7.54 -0.18
CA ILE A 38 -6.68 -8.33 -0.79
C ILE A 38 -6.54 -9.70 -0.11
N VAL A 39 -6.63 -9.75 1.22
CA VAL A 39 -6.40 -10.96 2.02
C VAL A 39 -7.62 -11.89 2.07
N ASN A 40 -8.84 -11.35 2.04
CA ASN A 40 -10.07 -12.12 2.21
C ASN A 40 -10.41 -12.96 0.95
N MET A 41 -10.22 -14.26 1.03
CA MET A 41 -10.51 -15.19 -0.08
C MET A 41 -12.01 -15.55 -0.19
N GLY A 42 -12.85 -15.18 0.78
CA GLY A 42 -14.26 -15.60 0.83
C GLY A 42 -15.22 -14.81 -0.07
N GLU A 43 -14.82 -13.62 -0.53
CA GLU A 43 -15.63 -12.78 -1.42
C GLU A 43 -15.11 -12.84 -2.86
N THR A 44 -16.03 -12.79 -3.84
CA THR A 44 -15.69 -12.68 -5.25
C THR A 44 -14.87 -11.41 -5.49
N PRO A 45 -13.57 -11.53 -5.85
CA PRO A 45 -12.74 -10.35 -6.01
C PRO A 45 -13.12 -9.60 -7.28
N SER A 46 -13.08 -8.27 -7.23
CA SER A 46 -13.02 -7.46 -8.46
C SER A 46 -11.74 -7.79 -9.23
N ASN A 47 -11.74 -7.62 -10.56
CA ASN A 47 -10.57 -7.89 -11.44
C ASN A 47 -9.25 -7.35 -10.87
N HIS A 48 -9.23 -6.11 -10.38
CA HIS A 48 -8.00 -5.51 -9.83
C HIS A 48 -7.50 -6.15 -8.53
N ILE A 49 -8.42 -6.63 -7.68
CA ILE A 49 -8.05 -7.37 -6.46
C ILE A 49 -7.49 -8.73 -6.85
N GLN A 50 -8.07 -9.39 -7.86
CA GLN A 50 -7.55 -10.64 -8.39
C GLN A 50 -6.15 -10.45 -8.99
N GLU A 51 -5.93 -9.42 -9.81
CA GLU A 51 -4.60 -9.06 -10.32
C GLU A 51 -3.59 -8.84 -9.18
N THR A 52 -3.98 -8.09 -8.15
CA THR A 52 -3.12 -7.82 -6.99
C THR A 52 -2.75 -9.11 -6.25
N ARG A 53 -3.72 -10.01 -6.07
CA ARG A 53 -3.49 -11.33 -5.47
C ARG A 53 -2.53 -12.17 -6.31
N GLN A 54 -2.67 -12.16 -7.63
CA GLN A 54 -1.79 -12.87 -8.56
C GLN A 54 -0.35 -12.34 -8.48
N LEU A 55 -0.16 -11.01 -8.45
CA LEU A 55 1.17 -10.41 -8.28
C LEU A 55 1.83 -10.84 -6.97
N ILE A 56 1.07 -10.82 -5.86
CA ILE A 56 1.58 -11.28 -4.56
C ILE A 56 1.88 -12.79 -4.58
N GLN A 57 1.06 -13.59 -5.25
CA GLN A 57 1.28 -15.03 -5.40
C GLN A 57 2.55 -15.32 -6.22
N GLN A 58 2.80 -14.59 -7.30
CA GLN A 58 4.03 -14.70 -8.08
C GLN A 58 5.26 -14.42 -7.22
N LEU A 59 5.23 -13.34 -6.42
CA LEU A 59 6.30 -13.03 -5.46
C LEU A 59 6.52 -14.19 -4.46
N LYS A 60 5.45 -14.81 -3.94
CA LYS A 60 5.55 -15.98 -3.05
C LYS A 60 6.16 -17.20 -3.74
N ILE A 61 5.79 -17.47 -5.00
CA ILE A 61 6.38 -18.55 -5.81
C ILE A 61 7.88 -18.33 -5.99
N MET A 62 8.31 -17.08 -6.14
CA MET A 62 9.73 -16.68 -6.16
C MET A 62 10.41 -16.71 -4.77
N LYS A 63 9.80 -17.37 -3.78
CA LYS A 63 10.26 -17.49 -2.40
C LYS A 63 10.46 -16.14 -1.68
N LYS A 64 9.65 -15.13 -2.02
CA LYS A 64 9.64 -13.84 -1.31
C LYS A 64 8.65 -13.85 -0.16
N PHE A 65 9.05 -13.25 0.96
CA PHE A 65 8.18 -13.05 2.11
C PHE A 65 7.48 -11.70 1.98
N ILE A 66 6.17 -11.74 1.75
CA ILE A 66 5.35 -10.53 1.57
C ILE A 66 4.33 -10.45 2.70
N THR A 67 4.34 -9.33 3.41
CA THR A 67 3.39 -9.04 4.50
C THR A 67 2.62 -7.76 4.21
N LEU A 68 1.31 -7.78 4.48
CA LEU A 68 0.45 -6.59 4.47
C LEU A 68 0.21 -6.19 5.92
N GLN A 69 0.59 -4.96 6.28
CA GLN A 69 0.47 -4.45 7.63
C GLN A 69 -0.37 -3.18 7.63
N TRP A 70 -1.40 -3.15 8.47
CA TRP A 70 -2.17 -1.95 8.70
C TRP A 70 -1.41 -1.01 9.63
N ILE A 71 -1.37 0.26 9.28
CA ILE A 71 -0.87 1.33 10.13
C ILE A 71 -1.96 2.38 10.31
N PRO A 72 -2.22 2.89 11.52
CA PRO A 72 -3.14 4.01 11.69
C PRO A 72 -2.56 5.28 11.04
N GLU A 73 -3.42 6.14 10.51
CA GLU A 73 -3.00 7.47 10.08
C GLU A 73 -2.40 8.22 11.28
N SER A 74 -1.16 8.71 11.12
CA SER A 74 -0.46 9.38 12.22
C SER A 74 -1.01 10.80 12.43
N PRO A 75 -1.43 11.16 13.66
CA PRO A 75 -1.87 12.51 13.98
C PRO A 75 -0.75 13.56 13.88
N TYR A 76 0.52 13.16 13.76
CA TYR A 76 1.63 14.08 13.56
C TYR A 76 1.76 14.57 12.10
N LEU A 77 1.18 13.85 11.12
CA LEU A 77 1.21 14.26 9.72
C LEU A 77 0.15 15.32 9.39
N ILE A 78 -1.02 15.28 10.03
CA ILE A 78 -2.08 16.30 9.90
C ILE A 78 -1.66 17.69 10.44
N ALA A 79 -0.71 17.74 11.39
CA ALA A 79 -0.19 19.01 11.91
C ALA A 79 0.73 19.74 10.91
N THR A 80 1.42 19.02 10.01
CA THR A 80 2.32 19.63 9.03
C THR A 80 1.61 20.11 7.77
N GLU A 81 0.49 19.51 7.39
CA GLU A 81 -0.39 20.07 6.35
C GLU A 81 -1.13 21.32 6.83
N SER A 82 -1.44 21.42 8.13
CA SER A 82 -2.12 22.58 8.71
C SER A 82 -1.29 23.87 8.69
N LYS A 83 0.02 23.82 8.42
CA LYS A 83 0.88 25.01 8.28
C LYS A 83 1.02 25.56 6.85
N LYS A 84 0.48 24.88 5.83
CA LYS A 84 0.44 25.42 4.44
C LYS A 84 -0.83 26.20 4.10
N LYS A 85 -1.74 26.39 5.07
CA LYS A 85 -3.04 27.06 4.86
C LYS A 85 -3.28 28.19 5.86
N LYS A 86 -2.39 29.18 5.86
CA LYS A 86 -2.69 30.53 6.37
C LYS A 86 -2.49 31.58 5.28
N GLU A 87 -3.06 31.32 4.11
CA GLU A 87 -3.43 32.37 3.17
C GLU A 87 -4.64 31.85 2.38
N GLY A 88 -5.81 32.47 2.57
CA GLY A 88 -7.05 32.20 1.81
C GLY A 88 -7.95 31.04 2.30
N ARG A 89 -9.09 31.38 2.92
CA ARG A 89 -10.29 30.52 3.06
C ARG A 89 -11.34 30.97 2.02
N PRO A 90 -12.44 30.23 1.76
CA PRO A 90 -12.72 28.79 1.97
C PRO A 90 -13.29 28.10 0.69
N ALA A 91 -13.25 26.75 0.62
CA ALA A 91 -14.37 25.90 0.16
C ALA A 91 -13.92 24.43 -0.05
N SER A 92 -14.81 23.54 0.40
CA SER A 92 -15.02 22.11 0.06
C SER A 92 -13.93 21.29 -0.63
N GLY A 93 -13.58 20.17 0.00
CA GLY A 93 -12.98 19.02 -0.68
C GLY A 93 -11.94 18.33 0.19
N LYS A 94 -12.35 17.31 0.94
CA LYS A 94 -11.43 16.45 1.71
C LYS A 94 -10.44 15.79 0.74
N LYS A 95 -9.19 16.25 0.72
CA LYS A 95 -8.10 15.61 -0.03
C LYS A 95 -7.49 14.52 0.84
N GLU A 96 -7.99 13.30 0.67
CA GLU A 96 -7.45 12.09 1.27
C GLU A 96 -6.18 11.68 0.50
N THR A 97 -5.03 11.84 1.14
CA THR A 97 -3.69 11.53 0.61
C THR A 97 -3.16 10.26 1.26
N SER A 98 -3.44 9.10 0.67
CA SER A 98 -2.85 7.83 1.12
C SER A 98 -1.34 7.83 0.81
N ARG A 99 -0.49 7.60 1.83
CA ARG A 99 0.96 7.40 1.67
C ARG A 99 1.31 5.94 1.94
N LEU A 100 1.81 5.26 0.91
CA LEU A 100 2.39 3.92 1.02
C LEU A 100 3.89 4.05 1.31
N VAL A 101 4.35 3.47 2.42
CA VAL A 101 5.79 3.38 2.74
C VAL A 101 6.22 1.92 2.59
N THR A 102 7.25 1.68 1.78
CA THR A 102 7.84 0.35 1.58
C THR A 102 9.21 0.27 2.26
N ASN A 103 9.33 -0.60 3.26
CA ASN A 103 10.61 -0.89 3.90
C ASN A 103 11.23 -2.15 3.28
N PHE A 104 12.50 -2.05 2.86
CA PHE A 104 13.28 -3.15 2.29
C PHE A 104 14.38 -3.58 3.25
N SER A 105 14.51 -4.89 3.48
CA SER A 105 15.70 -5.48 4.10
C SER A 105 16.60 -6.07 3.02
N ARG A 106 17.85 -5.59 2.92
CA ARG A 106 18.86 -6.08 1.96
C ARG A 106 19.52 -7.35 2.51
N LYS A 107 19.89 -8.27 1.63
CA LYS A 107 20.76 -9.40 2.00
C LYS A 107 22.12 -8.87 2.42
N SER A 108 22.58 -9.24 3.62
CA SER A 108 24.01 -9.17 3.94
C SER A 108 24.71 -10.17 3.02
N THR A 109 25.72 -9.69 2.30
CA THR A 109 26.56 -10.52 1.43
C THR A 109 27.58 -11.26 2.28
#